data_AF-A0A2T9YCM5-F1
#
_entry.id   AF-A0A2T9YCM5-F1
#
_cell.length_a   1.000
_cell.length_b   1.000
_cell.length_c   1.000
_cell.angle_alpha   90.00
_cell.angle_beta   90.00
_cell.angle_gamma   90.00
#
_symmetry.space_group_name_H-M   'P 1'
#
loop_
_entity.id
_entity.type
_entity.pdbx_description
1 polymer ?
#
loop_
_entity_poly.entity_id
_entity_poly.type
_entity_poly.pdbx_seq_one_letter_code
_entity_poly.pdbx_strand_id
1 'polypeptide(L)'
;NASKCGIMAINTDQSISGSIQNKPIPLIDQYTYLGLIFNKKWQSKQTVQNNKNKMEKAMYASFNFLKNPSIPTNIRLMVLKSVLIPIGTYGGELFGMSEQRCKPIQRVADNALRIIANVGKSAPMHRIRQEMGVTSINTRASDVRERAYFKYPHPSNLDIRRGLDLQMRHPDMKLGLQGIGKIRMGWYWTAQRLAKSWTNPKNNDYGGILYGMKQRYSTFHDYTE
;
A
#
# COMPACT_ATOMS: atom_id res chain seq x y z
N ASN A 1 -20.46 2.22 -15.21
CA ASN A 1 -20.18 3.54 -15.80
C ASN A 1 -18.94 3.42 -16.69
N ALA A 2 -19.12 3.15 -17.99
CA ALA A 2 -18.03 2.85 -18.91
C ALA A 2 -17.04 4.03 -19.10
N SER A 3 -17.48 5.26 -18.86
CA SER A 3 -16.64 6.46 -18.99
C SER A 3 -15.50 6.55 -17.97
N LYS A 4 -15.57 5.80 -16.85
CA LYS A 4 -14.52 5.74 -15.83
C LYS A 4 -13.57 4.54 -16.04
N CYS A 5 -13.77 3.76 -17.09
CA CYS A 5 -12.98 2.59 -17.40
C CYS A 5 -11.89 2.95 -18.43
N GLY A 6 -10.71 2.34 -18.27
CA GLY A 6 -9.60 2.46 -19.21
C GLY A 6 -8.81 1.16 -19.22
N ILE A 7 -8.34 0.74 -20.39
CA ILE A 7 -7.45 -0.41 -20.54
C ILE A 7 -6.02 0.10 -20.55
N MET A 8 -5.14 -0.53 -19.77
CA MET A 8 -3.71 -0.26 -19.79
C MET A 8 -2.95 -1.55 -20.03
N ALA A 9 -2.21 -1.58 -21.13
CA ALA A 9 -1.19 -2.58 -21.39
C ALA A 9 0.09 -2.23 -20.62
N ILE A 10 0.65 -3.17 -19.88
CA ILE A 10 1.87 -2.96 -19.08
C ILE A 10 2.99 -3.82 -19.63
N ASN A 11 4.17 -3.22 -19.85
CA ASN A 11 5.35 -3.85 -20.44
C ASN A 11 5.10 -4.54 -21.79
N THR A 12 4.10 -4.07 -22.55
CA THR A 12 3.78 -4.58 -23.88
C THR A 12 3.26 -3.44 -24.75
N ASP A 13 3.62 -3.49 -26.02
CA ASP A 13 3.13 -2.57 -27.05
C ASP A 13 1.86 -3.11 -27.73
N GLN A 14 1.36 -4.26 -27.28
CA GLN A 14 0.13 -4.86 -27.82
C GLN A 14 -1.09 -3.98 -27.52
N SER A 15 -1.84 -3.67 -28.57
CA SER A 15 -3.12 -3.00 -28.49
C SER A 15 -4.19 -3.97 -28.00
N ILE A 16 -4.47 -3.91 -26.69
CA ILE A 16 -5.55 -4.68 -26.08
C ILE A 16 -6.84 -3.87 -26.22
N SER A 17 -7.82 -4.41 -26.95
CA SER A 17 -9.16 -3.84 -27.07
C SER A 17 -10.14 -4.63 -26.21
N GLY A 18 -11.12 -3.91 -25.64
CA GLY A 18 -12.19 -4.50 -24.86
C GLY A 18 -13.39 -3.58 -24.84
N SER A 19 -14.59 -4.16 -24.72
CA SER A 19 -15.84 -3.42 -24.64
C SER A 19 -16.59 -3.78 -23.35
N ILE A 20 -17.25 -2.79 -22.76
CA ILE A 20 -18.21 -2.99 -21.67
C ILE A 20 -19.55 -2.45 -22.16
N GLN A 21 -20.61 -3.25 -22.09
CA GLN A 21 -21.95 -2.85 -22.53
C GLN A 21 -21.96 -2.31 -23.98
N ASN A 22 -21.26 -3.01 -24.89
CA ASN A 22 -21.09 -2.63 -26.30
C ASN A 22 -20.42 -1.26 -26.54
N LYS A 23 -19.83 -0.63 -25.53
CA LYS A 23 -19.01 0.59 -25.68
C LYS A 23 -17.52 0.24 -25.61
N PRO A 24 -16.69 0.71 -26.56
CA PRO A 24 -15.26 0.48 -26.51
C PRO A 24 -14.63 1.23 -25.34
N ILE A 25 -13.70 0.59 -24.65
CA ILE A 25 -12.96 1.20 -23.54
C ILE A 25 -11.70 1.87 -24.10
N PRO A 26 -11.40 3.13 -23.73
CA PRO A 26 -10.19 3.80 -24.21
C PRO A 26 -8.92 3.12 -23.67
N LEU A 27 -7.89 3.09 -24.51
CA LEU A 27 -6.53 2.72 -24.10
C LEU A 27 -5.87 3.91 -23.41
N ILE A 28 -5.27 3.70 -22.24
CA ILE A 28 -4.66 4.76 -21.43
C ILE A 28 -3.21 4.43 -21.04
N ASP A 29 -2.40 5.48 -20.92
CA ASP A 29 -0.97 5.39 -20.56
C ASP A 29 -0.72 5.42 -19.05
N GLN A 30 -1.63 6.04 -18.31
CA GLN A 30 -1.55 6.21 -16.86
C GLN A 30 -2.90 5.89 -16.21
N TYR A 31 -2.88 5.09 -15.15
CA TYR A 31 -4.07 4.70 -14.41
C TYR A 31 -3.92 5.17 -12.96
N THR A 32 -4.89 5.94 -12.47
CA THR A 32 -4.93 6.31 -11.05
C THR A 32 -5.98 5.46 -10.34
N TYR A 33 -5.53 4.59 -9.46
CA TYR A 33 -6.40 3.74 -8.66
C TYR A 33 -6.22 4.06 -7.18
N LEU A 34 -7.30 4.50 -6.51
CA LEU A 34 -7.30 4.87 -5.09
C LEU A 34 -6.15 5.84 -4.71
N GLY A 35 -5.78 6.74 -5.63
CA GLY A 35 -4.70 7.72 -5.42
C GLY A 35 -3.29 7.22 -5.73
N LEU A 36 -3.12 5.95 -6.12
CA LEU A 36 -1.86 5.37 -6.61
C LEU A 36 -1.81 5.46 -8.12
N ILE A 37 -0.65 5.83 -8.65
CA ILE A 37 -0.41 6.05 -10.07
C ILE A 37 0.35 4.85 -10.63
N PHE A 38 -0.27 4.20 -11.61
CA PHE A 38 0.31 3.13 -12.40
C PHE A 38 0.62 3.66 -13.80
N ASN A 39 1.76 3.26 -14.34
CA ASN A 39 2.17 3.57 -15.69
C ASN A 39 2.47 2.28 -16.47
N LYS A 40 2.51 2.40 -17.80
CA LYS A 40 2.83 1.30 -18.72
C LYS A 40 4.15 0.57 -18.41
N LYS A 41 5.10 1.20 -17.73
CA LYS A 41 6.43 0.63 -17.40
C LYS A 41 6.54 0.12 -15.96
N TRP A 42 5.46 0.11 -15.20
CA TRP A 42 5.41 -0.28 -13.79
C TRP A 42 6.43 0.43 -12.87
N GLN A 43 6.71 1.71 -13.12
CA GLN A 43 7.63 2.52 -12.34
C GLN A 43 6.89 3.27 -11.22
N SER A 44 7.32 3.08 -9.97
CA SER A 44 6.69 3.70 -8.80
C SER A 44 7.04 5.17 -8.57
N LYS A 45 7.94 5.76 -9.37
CA LYS A 45 8.46 7.13 -9.20
C LYS A 45 7.34 8.18 -9.15
N GLN A 46 6.35 8.08 -10.03
CA GLN A 46 5.22 9.02 -10.07
C GLN A 46 4.35 8.93 -8.81
N THR A 47 4.09 7.73 -8.31
CA THR A 47 3.33 7.52 -7.06
C THR A 47 4.07 8.11 -5.86
N VAL A 48 5.37 7.83 -5.73
CA VAL A 48 6.21 8.39 -4.66
C VAL A 48 6.20 9.92 -4.71
N GLN A 49 6.31 10.51 -5.91
CA GLN A 49 6.27 11.95 -6.08
C GLN A 49 4.91 12.54 -5.69
N ASN A 50 3.81 11.90 -6.07
CA ASN A 50 2.46 12.32 -5.69
C ASN A 50 2.27 12.30 -4.17
N ASN A 51 2.69 11.22 -3.51
CA ASN A 51 2.62 11.10 -2.05
C ASN A 51 3.52 12.14 -1.36
N LYS A 52 4.74 12.36 -1.88
CA LYS A 52 5.64 13.42 -1.40
C LYS A 52 4.96 14.78 -1.43
N ASN A 53 4.31 15.13 -2.54
CA ASN A 53 3.59 16.40 -2.68
C ASN A 53 2.39 16.51 -1.73
N LYS A 54 1.63 15.42 -1.52
CA LYS A 54 0.51 15.38 -0.57
C LYS A 54 0.98 15.55 0.88
N MET A 55 2.06 14.86 1.25
CA MET A 55 2.66 14.95 2.58
C MET A 55 3.21 16.35 2.83
N GLU A 56 3.88 16.94 1.84
CA GLU A 56 4.43 18.30 1.92
C GLU A 56 3.33 19.34 2.11
N LYS A 57 2.22 19.24 1.35
CA LYS A 57 1.03 20.08 1.56
C LYS A 57 0.46 19.94 2.98
N ALA A 58 0.33 18.71 3.48
CA ALA A 58 -0.16 18.46 4.84
C ALA A 58 0.80 19.02 5.91
N MET A 59 2.11 18.88 5.70
CA MET A 59 3.14 19.43 6.59
C MET A 59 3.03 20.95 6.68
N TYR A 60 2.92 21.65 5.53
CA TYR A 60 2.76 23.09 5.51
C TYR A 60 1.44 23.56 6.15
N ALA A 61 0.34 22.83 5.93
CA ALA A 61 -0.93 23.14 6.61
C ALA A 61 -0.83 23.01 8.14
N SER A 62 -0.05 22.04 8.63
CA SER A 62 0.21 21.83 10.06
C SER A 62 1.41 22.61 10.63
N PHE A 63 2.03 23.49 9.85
CA PHE A 63 3.32 24.09 10.20
C PHE A 63 3.30 24.84 11.53
N ASN A 64 2.30 25.69 11.74
CA ASN A 64 2.17 26.49 12.97
C ASN A 64 2.03 25.59 14.21
N PHE A 65 1.30 24.47 14.09
CA PHE A 65 1.16 23.49 15.16
C PHE A 65 2.49 22.78 15.46
N LEU A 66 3.21 22.35 14.44
CA LEU A 66 4.50 21.64 14.61
C LEU A 66 5.60 22.55 15.15
N LYS A 67 5.57 23.84 14.84
CA LYS A 67 6.58 24.82 15.28
C LYS A 67 6.34 25.34 16.70
N ASN A 68 5.09 25.32 17.19
CA ASN A 68 4.75 25.95 18.47
C ASN A 68 5.43 25.24 19.67
N PRO A 69 6.35 25.91 20.41
CA PRO A 69 7.05 25.32 21.54
C PRO A 69 6.15 25.12 22.76
N SER A 70 5.03 25.84 22.84
CA SER A 70 4.05 25.70 23.92
C SER A 70 3.35 24.34 23.91
N ILE A 71 3.38 23.64 22.76
CA ILE A 71 2.81 22.31 22.60
C ILE A 71 3.89 21.27 22.89
N PRO A 72 3.68 20.36 23.85
CA PRO A 72 4.61 19.27 24.16
C PRO A 72 5.06 18.49 22.91
N THR A 73 6.36 18.20 22.85
CA THR A 73 7.02 17.56 21.69
C THR A 73 6.41 16.21 21.34
N ASN A 74 5.98 15.42 22.33
CA ASN A 74 5.29 14.14 22.14
C ASN A 74 4.01 14.29 21.30
N ILE A 75 3.18 15.31 21.57
CA ILE A 75 1.93 15.56 20.83
C ILE A 75 2.25 15.93 19.37
N ARG A 76 3.26 16.79 19.17
CA ARG A 76 3.71 17.18 17.83
C ARG A 76 4.25 15.99 17.04
N LEU A 77 4.99 15.10 17.70
CA LEU A 77 5.47 13.84 17.12
C LEU A 77 4.33 12.86 16.80
N MET A 78 3.27 12.83 17.59
CA MET A 78 2.09 11.99 17.29
C MET A 78 1.47 12.38 15.96
N VAL A 79 1.34 13.68 15.66
CA VAL A 79 0.83 14.14 14.36
C VAL A 79 1.75 13.72 13.21
N LEU A 80 3.07 13.82 13.37
CA LEU A 80 4.02 13.33 12.38
C LEU A 80 3.83 11.82 12.11
N LYS A 81 3.77 11.01 13.16
CA LYS A 81 3.68 9.54 13.08
C LYS A 81 2.32 9.04 12.58
N SER A 82 1.23 9.68 12.98
CA SER A 82 -0.14 9.24 12.69
C SER A 82 -0.76 9.85 11.43
N VAL A 83 -0.31 11.04 11.02
CA VAL A 83 -0.88 11.78 9.88
C VAL A 83 0.10 11.86 8.73
N LEU A 84 1.26 12.50 8.95
CA LEU A 84 2.17 12.83 7.85
C LEU A 84 2.85 11.58 7.26
N ILE A 85 3.38 10.69 8.11
CA ILE A 85 4.04 9.46 7.65
C ILE A 85 3.05 8.57 6.86
N PRO A 86 1.81 8.31 7.32
CA PRO A 86 0.83 7.56 6.54
C PRO A 86 0.48 8.18 5.17
N ILE A 87 0.37 9.52 5.08
CA ILE A 87 0.14 10.19 3.79
C ILE A 87 1.29 9.93 2.81
N GLY A 88 2.53 10.01 3.28
CA GLY A 88 3.71 9.72 2.45
C GLY A 88 3.85 8.23 2.10
N THR A 89 3.59 7.35 3.07
CA THR A 89 3.81 5.89 2.94
C THR A 89 2.64 5.13 2.33
N TYR A 90 1.57 5.81 1.92
CA TYR A 90 0.42 5.18 1.28
C TYR A 90 0.82 4.40 0.02
N GLY A 91 0.53 3.10 -0.03
CA GLY A 91 0.99 2.20 -1.09
C GLY A 91 2.46 1.78 -0.97
N GLY A 92 3.06 1.90 0.21
CA GLY A 92 4.43 1.47 0.53
C GLY A 92 4.71 0.01 0.23
N GLU A 93 3.69 -0.84 0.36
CA GLU A 93 3.72 -2.23 -0.04
C GLU A 93 4.03 -2.41 -1.54
N LEU A 94 3.60 -1.46 -2.40
CA LEU A 94 3.80 -1.51 -3.85
C LEU A 94 5.13 -0.88 -4.27
N PHE A 95 5.41 0.34 -3.81
CA PHE A 95 6.64 1.03 -4.21
C PHE A 95 7.89 0.54 -3.47
N GLY A 96 7.74 -0.27 -2.42
CA GLY A 96 8.81 -1.03 -1.76
C GLY A 96 9.71 -0.24 -0.82
N MET A 97 10.64 -0.96 -0.17
CA MET A 97 11.49 -0.49 0.94
C MET A 97 12.88 0.00 0.52
N SER A 98 13.15 0.26 -0.76
CA SER A 98 14.46 0.80 -1.16
C SER A 98 14.59 2.25 -0.66
N GLU A 99 15.74 2.54 -0.05
CA GLU A 99 16.02 3.85 0.52
C GLU A 99 16.04 4.93 -0.56
N GLN A 100 16.62 4.66 -1.72
CA GLN A 100 16.69 5.59 -2.84
C GLN A 100 15.29 5.97 -3.33
N ARG A 101 14.35 5.00 -3.36
CA ARG A 101 12.94 5.25 -3.72
C ARG A 101 12.21 6.05 -2.63
N CYS A 102 12.45 5.75 -1.36
CA CYS A 102 11.79 6.43 -0.24
C CYS A 102 12.37 7.82 0.06
N LYS A 103 13.58 8.12 -0.45
CA LYS A 103 14.33 9.35 -0.18
C LYS A 103 13.52 10.66 -0.35
N PRO A 104 12.68 10.83 -1.38
CA PRO A 104 11.86 12.04 -1.52
C PRO A 104 10.88 12.24 -0.36
N ILE A 105 10.25 11.17 0.13
CA ILE A 105 9.30 11.19 1.25
C ILE A 105 10.07 11.36 2.57
N GLN A 106 11.21 10.66 2.73
CA GLN A 106 12.08 10.78 3.90
C GLN A 106 12.51 12.23 4.14
N ARG A 107 12.85 12.97 3.08
CA ARG A 107 13.21 14.39 3.19
C ARG A 107 12.09 15.25 3.80
N VAL A 108 10.84 14.99 3.43
CA VAL A 108 9.70 15.72 4.01
C VAL A 108 9.50 15.35 5.47
N ALA A 109 9.62 14.06 5.81
CA ALA A 109 9.59 13.58 7.19
C ALA A 109 10.68 14.21 8.07
N ASP A 110 11.91 14.26 7.55
CA ASP A 110 13.06 14.85 8.25
C ASP A 110 12.90 16.35 8.43
N ASN A 111 12.37 17.06 7.43
CA ASN A 111 12.07 18.48 7.55
C ASN A 111 11.02 18.75 8.64
N ALA A 112 9.96 17.95 8.69
CA ALA A 112 8.97 18.03 9.77
C ALA A 112 9.61 17.75 11.14
N LEU A 113 10.49 16.75 11.23
CA LEU A 113 11.18 16.39 12.46
C LEU A 113 12.12 17.52 12.94
N ARG A 114 12.82 18.19 12.01
CA ARG A 114 13.63 19.39 12.33
C ARG A 114 12.79 20.53 12.91
N ILE A 115 11.60 20.76 12.37
CA ILE A 115 10.68 21.79 12.87
C ILE A 115 10.23 21.45 14.29
N ILE A 116 9.85 20.19 14.54
CA ILE A 116 9.41 19.74 15.86
C ILE A 116 10.54 19.86 16.90
N ALA A 117 11.74 19.42 16.54
CA ALA A 117 12.93 19.49 17.39
C ALA A 117 13.52 20.92 17.50
N ASN A 118 13.03 21.87 16.71
CA ASN A 118 13.55 23.24 16.61
C ASN A 118 15.08 23.30 16.37
N VAL A 119 15.57 22.45 15.46
CA VAL A 119 17.01 22.36 15.13
C VAL A 119 17.33 22.91 13.74
N GLY A 120 18.55 23.43 13.59
CA GLY A 120 19.07 23.89 12.31
C GLY A 120 19.29 22.74 11.29
N LYS A 121 19.61 23.11 10.05
CA LYS A 121 19.88 22.15 8.95
C LYS A 121 21.15 21.31 9.17
N SER A 122 22.11 21.85 9.91
CA SER A 122 23.40 21.18 10.19
C SER A 122 23.30 20.02 11.18
N ALA A 123 22.20 19.93 11.93
CA ALA A 123 22.07 18.89 12.95
C ALA A 123 21.99 17.48 12.33
N PRO A 124 22.68 16.48 12.92
CA PRO A 124 22.75 15.13 12.38
C PRO A 124 21.42 14.40 12.52
N MET A 125 20.79 14.09 11.37
CA MET A 125 19.41 13.58 11.37
C MET A 125 19.26 12.17 11.93
N HIS A 126 20.32 11.36 11.85
CA HIS A 126 20.33 10.02 12.46
C HIS A 126 20.07 10.09 13.97
N ARG A 127 20.78 10.98 14.67
CA ARG A 127 20.60 11.18 16.12
C ARG A 127 19.20 11.69 16.44
N ILE A 128 18.72 12.71 15.72
CA ILE A 128 17.38 13.27 15.96
C ILE A 128 16.29 12.22 15.79
N ARG A 129 16.39 11.35 14.77
CA ARG A 129 15.43 10.25 14.58
C ARG A 129 15.44 9.26 15.74
N GLN A 130 16.63 8.92 16.28
CA GLN A 130 16.77 8.03 17.43
C GLN A 130 16.14 8.64 18.69
N GLU A 131 16.50 9.88 19.05
CA GLU A 131 15.97 10.56 20.23
C GLU A 131 14.44 10.73 20.18
N MET A 132 13.90 11.00 18.99
CA MET A 132 12.46 11.21 18.78
C MET A 132 11.69 9.89 18.52
N GLY A 133 12.40 8.76 18.47
CA GLY A 133 11.83 7.43 18.20
C GLY A 133 11.07 7.36 16.87
N VAL A 134 11.61 7.97 15.80
CA VAL A 134 11.01 7.95 14.45
C VAL A 134 11.86 7.06 13.54
N THR A 135 11.28 5.96 13.06
CA THR A 135 11.92 5.09 12.08
C THR A 135 11.98 5.75 10.71
N SER A 136 12.92 5.32 9.88
CA SER A 136 12.99 5.75 8.49
C SER A 136 11.81 5.19 7.67
N ILE A 137 11.49 5.90 6.59
CA ILE A 137 10.34 5.61 5.71
C ILE A 137 10.49 4.27 5.00
N ASN A 138 11.71 3.85 4.68
CA ASN A 138 11.99 2.52 4.13
C ASN A 138 11.61 1.40 5.11
N THR A 139 11.97 1.53 6.39
CA THR A 139 11.57 0.59 7.45
C THR A 139 10.05 0.56 7.55
N ARG A 140 9.41 1.75 7.53
CA ARG A 140 7.94 1.80 7.58
C ARG A 140 7.28 1.11 6.37
N ALA A 141 7.86 1.27 5.18
CA ALA A 141 7.39 0.57 3.98
C ALA A 141 7.62 -0.95 4.09
N SER A 142 8.70 -1.38 4.74
CA SER A 142 8.94 -2.80 5.07
C SER A 142 7.83 -3.35 5.95
N ASP A 143 7.48 -2.68 7.06
CA ASP A 143 6.42 -3.14 7.96
C ASP A 143 5.05 -3.23 7.25
N VAL A 144 4.74 -2.26 6.38
CA VAL A 144 3.48 -2.26 5.62
C VAL A 144 3.47 -3.44 4.64
N ARG A 145 4.60 -3.73 4.00
CA ARG A 145 4.75 -4.86 3.09
C ARG A 145 4.68 -6.21 3.81
N GLU A 146 5.34 -6.34 4.96
CA GLU A 146 5.27 -7.53 5.80
C GLU A 146 3.84 -7.78 6.27
N ARG A 147 3.13 -6.75 6.74
CA ARG A 147 1.71 -6.87 7.09
C ARG A 147 0.86 -7.31 5.91
N ALA A 148 1.13 -6.78 4.70
CA ALA A 148 0.45 -7.22 3.49
C ALA A 148 0.72 -8.70 3.19
N TYR A 149 1.94 -9.18 3.42
CA TYR A 149 2.30 -10.58 3.24
C TYR A 149 1.47 -11.52 4.12
N PHE A 150 1.38 -11.23 5.42
CA PHE A 150 0.59 -12.05 6.35
C PHE A 150 -0.92 -11.91 6.12
N LYS A 151 -1.40 -10.70 5.82
CA LYS A 151 -2.82 -10.44 5.59
C LYS A 151 -3.36 -11.14 4.35
N TYR A 152 -2.54 -11.28 3.32
CA TYR A 152 -2.94 -11.86 2.03
C TYR A 152 -2.20 -13.19 1.80
N PRO A 153 -2.61 -14.30 2.47
CA PRO A 153 -2.06 -15.62 2.19
C PRO A 153 -2.42 -15.99 0.74
N HIS A 154 -1.40 -16.16 -0.10
CA HIS A 154 -1.63 -16.42 -1.51
C HIS A 154 -2.06 -17.89 -1.71
N PRO A 155 -2.98 -18.17 -2.64
CA PRO A 155 -3.23 -19.55 -3.06
C PRO A 155 -1.92 -20.13 -3.65
N SER A 156 -1.51 -21.26 -3.09
CA SER A 156 -0.42 -22.15 -3.49
C SER A 156 0.16 -21.88 -4.89
N ASN A 157 1.21 -21.06 -4.95
CA ASN A 157 2.17 -21.04 -6.05
C ASN A 157 3.46 -20.41 -5.51
N LEU A 158 4.53 -21.20 -5.47
CA LEU A 158 5.82 -20.87 -4.84
C LEU A 158 6.48 -19.59 -5.41
N ASP A 159 6.10 -19.11 -6.58
CA ASP A 159 6.83 -18.06 -7.31
C ASP A 159 6.67 -16.64 -6.72
N ILE A 160 5.55 -16.35 -6.05
CA ILE A 160 5.31 -15.02 -5.47
C ILE A 160 5.92 -14.90 -4.09
N ARG A 161 5.87 -16.00 -3.33
CA ARG A 161 6.61 -16.17 -2.08
C ARG A 161 8.10 -16.01 -2.34
N ARG A 162 8.63 -16.66 -3.38
CA ARG A 162 10.02 -16.48 -3.84
C ARG A 162 10.33 -15.03 -4.24
N GLY A 163 9.46 -14.34 -4.97
CA GLY A 163 9.68 -12.93 -5.36
C GLY A 163 9.71 -11.97 -4.17
N LEU A 164 8.85 -12.17 -3.16
CA LEU A 164 8.83 -11.37 -1.94
C LEU A 164 9.98 -11.74 -1.00
N ASP A 165 10.28 -13.03 -0.82
CA ASP A 165 11.42 -13.55 -0.05
C ASP A 165 12.77 -13.13 -0.65
N LEU A 166 12.88 -13.07 -1.98
CA LEU A 166 14.05 -12.56 -2.69
C LEU A 166 14.19 -11.05 -2.49
N GLN A 167 13.08 -10.30 -2.41
CA GLN A 167 13.15 -8.87 -2.16
C GLN A 167 13.37 -8.51 -0.68
N MET A 168 12.91 -9.35 0.25
CA MET A 168 13.28 -9.29 1.67
C MET A 168 14.77 -9.57 1.88
N ARG A 169 15.38 -10.44 1.04
CA ARG A 169 16.84 -10.67 1.01
C ARG A 169 17.62 -9.66 0.15
N HIS A 170 16.98 -9.01 -0.83
CA HIS A 170 17.57 -8.04 -1.76
C HIS A 170 16.62 -6.86 -2.06
N PRO A 171 16.74 -5.71 -1.36
CA PRO A 171 15.76 -4.62 -1.39
C PRO A 171 15.59 -3.90 -2.75
N ASP A 172 16.52 -4.12 -3.68
CA ASP A 172 16.61 -3.43 -4.97
C ASP A 172 15.79 -4.09 -6.09
N MET A 173 15.24 -5.29 -5.87
CA MET A 173 14.50 -6.05 -6.89
C MET A 173 13.10 -5.45 -7.14
N LYS A 174 12.60 -5.40 -8.38
CA LYS A 174 11.23 -4.92 -8.69
C LYS A 174 10.26 -6.10 -8.77
N LEU A 175 9.15 -6.07 -8.03
CA LEU A 175 8.08 -7.07 -8.16
C LEU A 175 7.40 -6.94 -9.53
N GLY A 176 7.33 -8.06 -10.26
CA GLY A 176 6.57 -8.19 -11.51
C GLY A 176 5.08 -8.39 -11.28
N LEU A 177 4.27 -7.96 -12.26
CA LEU A 177 2.80 -8.04 -12.29
C LEU A 177 2.19 -9.41 -11.94
N GLN A 178 2.90 -10.49 -12.27
CA GLN A 178 2.42 -11.85 -12.03
C GLN A 178 2.23 -12.15 -10.53
N GLY A 179 3.00 -11.50 -9.66
CA GLY A 179 2.85 -11.58 -8.21
C GLY A 179 1.57 -10.93 -7.70
N ILE A 180 1.29 -9.73 -8.17
CA ILE A 180 0.21 -8.87 -7.65
C ILE A 180 -1.14 -9.24 -8.27
N GLY A 181 -1.14 -9.66 -9.54
CA GLY A 181 -2.33 -10.19 -10.21
C GLY A 181 -2.92 -11.39 -9.47
N LYS A 182 -2.09 -12.34 -9.04
CA LYS A 182 -2.57 -13.55 -8.33
C LYS A 182 -3.13 -13.26 -6.93
N ILE A 183 -2.61 -12.26 -6.19
CA ILE A 183 -3.15 -11.80 -4.89
C ILE A 183 -4.60 -11.35 -5.01
N ARG A 184 -4.91 -10.59 -6.07
CA ARG A 184 -6.25 -10.04 -6.29
C ARG A 184 -7.19 -11.00 -7.03
N MET A 185 -6.66 -11.82 -7.94
CA MET A 185 -7.46 -12.80 -8.69
C MET A 185 -8.00 -13.92 -7.81
N GLY A 186 -7.41 -14.19 -6.63
CA GLY A 186 -7.96 -15.16 -5.66
C GLY A 186 -9.38 -14.83 -5.22
N TRP A 187 -9.71 -13.55 -5.04
CA TRP A 187 -11.08 -13.09 -4.74
C TRP A 187 -11.99 -13.16 -5.95
N TYR A 188 -11.47 -12.89 -7.14
CA TYR A 188 -12.23 -13.00 -8.39
C TYR A 188 -12.65 -14.46 -8.66
N TRP A 189 -11.74 -15.43 -8.52
CA TRP A 189 -12.03 -16.86 -8.69
C TRP A 189 -12.93 -17.44 -7.59
N THR A 190 -12.85 -16.91 -6.36
CA THR A 190 -13.72 -17.33 -5.25
C THR A 190 -15.12 -16.74 -5.39
N ALA A 191 -15.24 -15.45 -5.75
CA ALA A 191 -16.51 -14.80 -6.06
C ALA A 191 -17.16 -15.39 -7.32
N GLN A 192 -16.40 -15.74 -8.34
CA GLN A 192 -16.90 -16.39 -9.56
C GLN A 192 -17.39 -17.81 -9.29
N ARG A 193 -16.77 -18.55 -8.35
CA ARG A 193 -17.27 -19.85 -7.89
C ARG A 193 -18.56 -19.72 -7.08
N LEU A 194 -18.64 -18.74 -6.18
CA LEU A 194 -19.84 -18.45 -5.39
C LEU A 194 -21.01 -17.96 -6.26
N ALA A 195 -20.74 -17.14 -7.27
CA ALA A 195 -21.75 -16.71 -8.24
C ALA A 195 -22.28 -17.88 -9.08
N LYS A 196 -21.39 -18.79 -9.52
CA LYS A 196 -21.78 -19.99 -10.26
C LYS A 196 -22.52 -21.03 -9.40
N SER A 197 -22.25 -21.08 -8.09
CA SER A 197 -23.00 -21.96 -7.18
C SER A 197 -24.39 -21.41 -6.85
N TRP A 198 -24.56 -20.10 -6.85
CA TRP A 198 -25.87 -19.45 -6.66
C TRP A 198 -26.78 -19.54 -7.89
N THR A 199 -26.24 -19.72 -9.09
CA THR A 199 -27.02 -19.85 -10.33
C THR A 199 -27.28 -21.31 -10.74
N ASN A 200 -26.92 -22.29 -9.91
CA ASN A 200 -27.18 -23.70 -10.18
C ASN A 200 -28.48 -24.16 -9.48
N PRO A 201 -29.56 -24.51 -10.20
CA PRO A 201 -30.87 -24.80 -9.60
C PRO A 201 -30.95 -26.10 -8.77
N LYS A 202 -29.85 -26.83 -8.56
CA LYS A 202 -29.87 -28.19 -8.02
C LYS A 202 -29.47 -28.37 -6.56
N ASN A 203 -29.09 -27.33 -5.83
CA ASN A 203 -28.67 -27.48 -4.43
C ASN A 203 -29.59 -26.71 -3.49
N ASN A 204 -30.69 -27.35 -3.12
CA ASN A 204 -31.67 -26.86 -2.15
C ASN A 204 -31.38 -27.40 -0.73
N ASP A 205 -30.12 -27.40 -0.30
CA ASP A 205 -29.72 -27.84 1.05
C ASP A 205 -28.98 -26.71 1.79
N TYR A 206 -29.76 -25.90 2.51
CA TYR A 206 -29.27 -24.79 3.35
C TYR A 206 -28.63 -25.24 4.68
N GLY A 207 -28.36 -26.54 4.86
CA GLY A 207 -27.81 -27.08 6.13
C GLY A 207 -26.28 -27.00 6.27
N GLY A 208 -25.52 -26.99 5.17
CA GLY A 208 -24.05 -27.14 5.21
C GLY A 208 -23.25 -25.86 5.44
N ILE A 209 -23.81 -24.70 5.11
CA ILE A 209 -23.05 -23.43 5.11
C ILE A 209 -23.00 -22.80 6.52
N LEU A 210 -24.01 -23.01 7.37
CA LEU A 210 -24.01 -22.49 8.74
C LEU A 210 -23.03 -23.22 9.68
N TYR A 211 -22.80 -24.52 9.48
CA TYR A 211 -21.91 -25.31 10.35
C TYR A 211 -20.43 -24.89 10.22
N GLY A 212 -20.01 -24.45 9.02
CA GLY A 212 -18.65 -23.97 8.78
C GLY A 212 -18.34 -22.58 9.35
N MET A 213 -19.36 -21.76 9.63
CA MET A 213 -19.20 -20.46 10.29
C MET A 213 -19.14 -20.59 11.82
N LYS A 214 -19.87 -21.54 12.43
CA LYS A 214 -19.93 -21.67 13.90
C LYS A 214 -18.64 -22.20 14.52
N GLN A 215 -17.92 -23.08 13.83
CA GLN A 215 -16.62 -23.63 14.26
C GLN A 215 -15.50 -22.58 14.32
N ARG A 216 -15.60 -21.47 13.58
CA ARG A 216 -14.53 -20.47 13.45
C ARG A 216 -14.68 -19.26 14.37
N TYR A 217 -15.81 -19.12 15.05
CA TYR A 217 -16.01 -18.12 16.12
C TYR A 217 -15.74 -18.68 17.52
N SER A 218 -15.81 -20.00 17.71
CA SER A 218 -15.57 -20.65 19.01
C SER A 218 -14.10 -20.69 19.44
N THR A 219 -13.15 -20.44 18.53
CA THR A 219 -11.70 -20.48 18.82
C THR A 219 -11.13 -19.12 19.22
N PHE A 220 -11.98 -18.10 19.42
CA PHE A 220 -11.57 -16.74 19.72
C PHE A 220 -11.67 -16.36 21.21
N HIS A 221 -12.05 -17.29 22.09
CA HIS A 221 -12.23 -17.02 23.53
C HIS A 221 -11.12 -17.57 24.46
N ASP A 222 -10.08 -18.23 23.93
CA ASP A 222 -9.02 -18.86 24.76
C ASP A 222 -7.65 -18.17 24.68
N TYR A 223 -7.62 -16.84 24.47
CA TYR A 223 -6.39 -16.05 24.60
C TYR A 223 -6.64 -14.77 25.43
N THR A 224 -7.18 -14.97 26.63
CA THR A 224 -7.02 -14.07 27.76
C THR A 224 -6.96 -14.90 29.04
N GLU A 225 -5.77 -15.43 29.33
CA GLU A 225 -5.19 -15.67 30.66
C GLU A 225 -3.66 -15.81 30.50
#